data_AF-A0A7V0Z0G7-F1
#
_entry.id   AF-A0A7V0Z0G7-F1
#
_cell.length_a   1.000
_cell.length_b   1.000
_cell.length_c   1.000
_cell.angle_alpha   90.00
_cell.angle_beta   90.00
_cell.angle_gamma   90.00
#
_symmetry.space_group_name_H-M   'P 1'
#
loop_
_entity.id
_entity.type
_entity.pdbx_description
1 polymer ?
#
loop_
_entity_poly.entity_id
_entity_poly.type
_entity_poly.pdbx_seq_one_letter_code
_entity_poly.pdbx_strand_id
1 'polypeptide(L)'
;MGDRVFGILERIVRRYNSILILLASLMMSGLMGIVCLDLVLRYFFNAPLLWGTEITEIILLDITFLGMAWVFQEDGHVVIDVLVNKVRGKKKKVLQFIHYAVTGLVASVLIYYGFYATYDHFKRRVFNPTIMETPIWLIIIVIPIGSLPLFFEVLIKSWRSREKLG
;
A
#
# COMPACT_ATOMS: atom_id res chain seq x y z
N MET A 1 2.74 12.99 -28.78
CA MET A 1 3.97 12.29 -28.31
C MET A 1 3.86 11.93 -26.82
N GLY A 2 3.27 12.79 -25.99
CA GLY A 2 2.98 12.50 -24.57
C GLY A 2 2.16 11.23 -24.33
N ASP A 3 1.13 10.98 -25.14
CA ASP A 3 0.19 9.86 -24.91
C ASP A 3 0.85 8.47 -25.00
N ARG A 4 1.90 8.33 -25.84
CA ARG A 4 2.70 7.10 -25.91
C ARG A 4 3.56 6.89 -24.66
N VAL A 5 4.14 7.96 -24.11
CA VAL A 5 4.95 7.89 -22.88
C VAL A 5 4.07 7.56 -21.67
N PHE A 6 2.90 8.18 -21.55
CA PHE A 6 1.94 7.87 -20.49
C PHE A 6 1.42 6.43 -20.58
N GLY A 7 1.18 5.91 -21.78
CA GLY A 7 0.78 4.50 -21.96
C GLY A 7 1.86 3.51 -21.52
N ILE A 8 3.15 3.82 -21.76
CA ILE A 8 4.27 2.99 -21.31
C ILE A 8 4.39 3.04 -19.78
N LEU A 9 4.33 4.25 -19.19
CA LEU A 9 4.36 4.43 -17.74
C LEU A 9 3.23 3.69 -17.04
N GLU A 10 2.00 3.79 -17.55
CA GLU A 10 0.86 3.05 -17.01
C GLU A 10 1.15 1.55 -17.03
N ARG A 11 1.63 1.00 -18.14
CA ARG A 11 1.95 -0.44 -18.25
C ARG A 11 3.02 -0.87 -17.25
N ILE A 12 4.06 -0.06 -17.04
CA ILE A 12 5.13 -0.34 -16.08
C ILE A 12 4.56 -0.38 -14.66
N VAL A 13 3.80 0.66 -14.27
CA VAL A 13 3.19 0.76 -12.94
C VAL A 13 2.18 -0.37 -12.71
N ARG A 14 1.35 -0.70 -13.71
CA ARG A 14 0.44 -1.85 -13.66
C ARG A 14 1.18 -3.15 -13.42
N ARG A 15 2.28 -3.37 -14.15
CA ARG A 15 3.05 -4.61 -14.03
C ARG A 15 3.71 -4.71 -12.67
N TYR A 16 4.24 -3.59 -12.15
CA TYR A 16 4.80 -3.51 -10.81
C TYR A 16 3.73 -3.84 -9.75
N ASN A 17 2.57 -3.18 -9.80
CA ASN A 17 1.47 -3.45 -8.87
C ASN A 17 0.94 -4.88 -8.96
N SER A 18 0.94 -5.48 -10.15
CA SER A 18 0.58 -6.90 -10.32
C SER A 18 1.54 -7.85 -9.59
N ILE A 19 2.82 -7.49 -9.51
CA ILE A 19 3.82 -8.28 -8.78
C ILE A 19 3.63 -8.06 -7.27
N LEU A 20 3.43 -6.81 -6.83
CA LEU A 20 3.20 -6.49 -5.43
C LEU A 20 1.95 -7.18 -4.87
N ILE A 21 0.84 -7.18 -5.62
CA ILE A 21 -0.40 -7.83 -5.17
C ILE A 21 -0.28 -9.36 -5.16
N LEU A 22 0.51 -9.95 -6.07
CA LEU A 22 0.79 -11.38 -6.05
C LEU A 22 1.57 -11.75 -4.78
N LEU A 23 2.60 -10.97 -4.45
CA LEU A 23 3.36 -11.14 -3.20
C LEU A 23 2.45 -10.97 -1.98
N ALA A 24 1.65 -9.92 -1.92
CA ALA A 24 0.70 -9.68 -0.84
C ALA A 24 -0.31 -10.82 -0.67
N SER A 25 -0.82 -11.37 -1.77
CA SER A 25 -1.76 -12.51 -1.76
C SER A 25 -1.12 -13.80 -1.24
N LEU A 26 0.15 -14.04 -1.61
CA LEU A 26 0.92 -15.17 -1.09
C LEU A 26 1.19 -15.01 0.41
N MET A 27 1.57 -13.81 0.84
CA MET A 27 1.77 -13.47 2.26
C MET A 27 0.49 -13.63 3.07
N MET A 28 -0.66 -13.20 2.54
CA MET A 28 -1.97 -13.37 3.18
C MET A 28 -2.30 -14.86 3.39
N SER A 29 -2.02 -15.69 2.39
CA SER A 29 -2.24 -17.13 2.47
C SER A 29 -1.32 -17.77 3.52
N GLY A 30 -0.05 -17.34 3.58
CA GLY A 30 0.90 -17.78 4.61
C GLY A 30 0.49 -17.36 6.02
N LEU A 31 0.05 -16.11 6.19
CA LEU A 31 -0.47 -15.58 7.45
C LEU A 31 -1.65 -16.40 7.96
N MET A 32 -2.60 -16.74 7.08
CA MET A 32 -3.73 -17.59 7.43
C MET A 32 -3.26 -18.96 7.94
N GLY A 33 -2.27 -19.57 7.28
CA GLY A 33 -1.67 -20.82 7.72
C GLY A 33 -1.01 -20.72 9.11
N ILE A 34 -0.22 -19.67 9.35
CA ILE A 34 0.45 -19.43 10.63
C ILE A 34 -0.57 -19.25 11.76
N VAL A 35 -1.61 -18.43 11.54
CA VAL A 35 -2.65 -18.19 12.55
C VAL A 35 -3.43 -19.47 12.84
N CYS A 36 -3.81 -20.24 11.82
CA CYS A 36 -4.46 -21.53 12.02
C CYS A 36 -3.60 -22.49 12.83
N LEU A 37 -2.29 -22.55 12.54
CA LEU A 37 -1.35 -23.39 13.28
C LEU A 37 -1.19 -22.93 14.74
N ASP A 38 -1.09 -21.63 15.00
CA ASP A 38 -1.02 -21.07 16.35
C ASP A 38 -2.26 -21.44 17.17
N LEU A 39 -3.46 -21.33 16.58
CA LEU A 39 -4.70 -21.72 17.26
C LEU A 39 -4.69 -23.21 17.61
N VAL A 40 -4.28 -24.09 16.69
CA VAL A 40 -4.19 -25.54 16.97
C VAL A 40 -3.20 -25.82 18.10
N LEU A 41 -2.00 -25.24 18.03
CA LEU A 41 -0.96 -25.42 19.06
C LEU A 41 -1.39 -24.90 20.43
N ARG A 42 -2.07 -23.75 20.46
CA ARG A 42 -2.55 -23.14 21.70
C ARG A 42 -3.65 -23.97 22.36
N TYR A 43 -4.64 -24.45 21.59
CA TYR A 43 -5.79 -25.14 22.17
C TYR A 43 -5.55 -26.63 22.43
N PHE A 44 -4.77 -27.32 21.59
CA PHE A 44 -4.54 -28.76 21.72
C PHE A 44 -3.25 -29.12 22.46
N PHE A 45 -2.21 -28.29 22.34
CA PHE A 45 -0.88 -28.59 22.89
C PHE A 45 -0.47 -27.64 24.03
N ASN A 46 -1.30 -26.65 24.35
CA ASN A 46 -1.03 -25.61 25.36
C ASN A 46 0.34 -24.92 25.18
N ALA A 47 0.82 -24.84 23.93
CA ALA A 47 2.15 -24.38 23.56
C ALA A 47 2.06 -23.34 22.41
N PRO A 48 1.68 -22.09 22.71
CA PRO A 48 1.47 -21.06 21.69
C PRO A 48 2.78 -20.64 20.99
N LEU A 49 2.67 -20.18 19.74
CA LEU A 49 3.80 -19.62 19.00
C LEU A 49 4.11 -18.22 19.51
N LEU A 50 5.12 -18.11 20.38
CA LEU A 50 5.57 -16.85 20.97
C LEU A 50 5.97 -15.80 19.90
N TRP A 51 6.50 -16.24 18.76
CA TRP A 51 6.89 -15.39 17.63
C TRP A 51 5.76 -15.19 16.59
N GLY A 52 4.65 -15.93 16.71
CA GLY A 52 3.58 -15.92 15.70
C GLY A 52 2.89 -14.56 15.60
N THR A 53 2.68 -13.89 16.73
CA THR A 53 2.05 -12.55 16.77
C THR A 53 2.89 -11.50 16.06
N GLU A 54 4.21 -11.46 16.33
CA GLU A 54 5.12 -10.49 15.70
C GLU A 54 5.17 -10.66 14.17
N ILE A 55 5.28 -11.91 13.69
CA ILE A 55 5.27 -12.18 12.24
C ILE A 55 3.93 -11.80 11.60
N THR A 56 2.82 -12.05 12.30
CA THR A 56 1.48 -11.70 11.80
C THR A 56 1.33 -10.17 11.65
N GLU A 57 1.81 -9.39 12.62
CA GLU A 57 1.80 -7.93 12.57
C GLU A 57 2.64 -7.38 11.42
N ILE A 58 3.85 -7.92 11.22
CA ILE A 58 4.74 -7.53 10.11
C ILE A 58 4.08 -7.84 8.76
N ILE A 59 3.55 -9.05 8.59
CA ILE A 59 2.90 -9.45 7.34
C ILE A 59 1.64 -8.62 7.06
N LEU A 60 0.84 -8.28 8.07
CA LEU A 60 -0.33 -7.41 7.91
C LEU A 60 0.07 -6.01 7.41
N LEU A 61 1.14 -5.45 7.99
CA LEU A 61 1.70 -4.18 7.54
C LEU A 61 2.13 -4.28 6.07
N ASP A 62 2.91 -5.32 5.72
CA ASP A 62 3.40 -5.54 4.36
C ASP A 62 2.24 -5.64 3.35
N ILE A 63 1.23 -6.49 3.61
CA ILE A 63 0.07 -6.66 2.73
C ILE A 63 -0.68 -5.35 2.54
N THR A 64 -0.84 -4.57 3.60
CA THR A 64 -1.55 -3.28 3.55
C THR A 64 -0.90 -2.31 2.57
N PHE A 65 0.43 -2.14 2.65
CA PHE A 65 1.15 -1.21 1.78
C PHE A 65 1.37 -1.76 0.37
N LEU A 66 1.62 -3.07 0.23
CA LEU A 66 1.80 -3.72 -1.09
C LEU A 66 0.50 -3.74 -1.90
N GLY A 67 -0.65 -3.87 -1.25
CA GLY A 67 -1.97 -3.87 -1.90
C GLY A 67 -2.54 -2.48 -2.18
N MET A 68 -2.07 -1.44 -1.47
CA MET A 68 -2.63 -0.09 -1.50
C MET A 68 -2.71 0.51 -2.91
N ALA A 69 -1.61 0.44 -3.66
CA ALA A 69 -1.56 0.97 -5.02
C ALA A 69 -2.48 0.18 -5.97
N TRP A 70 -2.52 -1.15 -5.87
CA TRP A 70 -3.41 -1.96 -6.71
C TRP A 70 -4.89 -1.68 -6.43
N VAL A 71 -5.28 -1.51 -5.16
CA VAL A 71 -6.65 -1.12 -4.80
C VAL A 71 -6.99 0.26 -5.35
N PHE A 72 -6.05 1.23 -5.30
CA PHE A 72 -6.25 2.53 -5.93
C PHE A 72 -6.39 2.41 -7.45
N GLN A 73 -5.63 1.52 -8.11
CA GLN A 73 -5.70 1.27 -9.55
C GLN A 73 -7.10 0.83 -9.99
N GLU A 74 -7.67 -0.14 -9.28
CA GLU A 74 -8.98 -0.74 -9.56
C GLU A 74 -10.17 0.14 -9.11
N ASP A 75 -9.93 1.42 -8.79
CA ASP A 75 -10.94 2.34 -8.27
C ASP A 75 -11.58 1.81 -6.95
N GLY A 76 -10.80 1.05 -6.19
CA GLY A 76 -11.20 0.41 -4.94
C GLY A 76 -11.39 1.37 -3.76
N HIS A 77 -11.08 2.67 -3.91
CA HIS A 77 -11.62 3.71 -3.02
C HIS A 77 -13.09 4.01 -3.35
N VAL A 78 -13.90 2.94 -3.35
CA VAL A 78 -15.32 2.91 -3.71
C VAL A 78 -16.12 4.01 -3.00
N VAL A 79 -15.76 4.35 -1.76
CA VAL A 79 -16.51 5.35 -0.98
C VAL A 79 -16.42 6.75 -1.57
N ILE A 80 -15.24 7.20 -2.02
CA ILE A 80 -15.09 8.53 -2.61
C ILE A 80 -15.60 8.51 -4.06
N ASP A 81 -15.31 7.44 -4.81
CA ASP A 81 -15.77 7.32 -6.19
C ASP A 81 -17.29 7.24 -6.32
N VAL A 82 -18.00 6.58 -5.40
CA VAL A 82 -19.48 6.56 -5.38
C VAL A 82 -20.04 7.97 -5.12
N LEU A 83 -19.43 8.73 -4.22
CA LEU A 83 -19.85 10.10 -3.93
C LEU A 83 -19.61 11.02 -5.14
N VAL A 84 -18.45 10.87 -5.80
CA VAL A 84 -18.06 11.59 -7.01
C VAL A 84 -18.97 11.24 -8.20
N ASN A 85 -19.36 9.98 -8.34
CA ASN A 85 -20.20 9.53 -9.46
C ASN A 85 -21.67 9.93 -9.32
N LYS A 86 -22.15 10.21 -8.09
CA LYS A 86 -23.50 10.75 -7.87
C LYS A 86 -23.65 12.23 -8.24
N VAL A 87 -22.55 12.98 -8.32
CA VAL A 87 -22.59 14.43 -8.60
C VAL A 87 -22.32 14.69 -10.08
N ARG A 88 -23.10 15.58 -10.72
CA ARG A 88 -22.96 15.95 -12.14
C ARG A 88 -22.37 17.36 -12.33
N GLY A 89 -21.70 17.57 -13.46
CA GLY A 89 -21.23 18.88 -13.91
C GLY A 89 -19.99 19.41 -13.19
N LYS A 90 -19.90 20.73 -12.98
CA LYS A 90 -18.71 21.41 -12.43
C LYS A 90 -18.29 20.91 -11.04
N LYS A 91 -19.26 20.50 -10.20
CA LYS A 91 -19.00 19.96 -8.86
C LYS A 91 -18.25 18.61 -8.91
N LYS A 92 -18.50 17.78 -9.93
CA LYS A 92 -17.76 16.52 -10.15
C LYS A 92 -16.28 16.78 -10.41
N LYS A 93 -15.97 17.78 -11.25
CA LYS A 93 -14.58 18.15 -11.58
C LYS A 93 -13.81 18.58 -10.32
N VAL A 94 -14.43 19.41 -9.49
CA VAL A 94 -13.83 19.89 -8.23
C VAL A 94 -13.59 18.72 -7.27
N LEU A 95 -14.58 17.84 -7.10
CA LEU A 95 -14.45 16.71 -6.18
C LEU A 95 -13.40 15.69 -6.65
N GLN A 96 -13.30 15.42 -7.96
CA GLN A 96 -12.23 14.61 -8.53
C GLN A 96 -10.85 15.25 -8.32
N PHE A 97 -10.73 16.55 -8.53
CA PHE A 97 -9.48 17.26 -8.28
C PHE A 97 -9.05 17.18 -6.81
N ILE A 98 -10.00 17.41 -5.88
CA ILE A 98 -9.74 17.28 -4.43
C ILE A 98 -9.33 15.84 -4.10
N HIS A 99 -10.01 14.83 -4.63
CA HIS A 99 -9.66 13.42 -4.41
C HIS A 99 -8.21 13.14 -4.82
N TYR A 100 -7.81 13.48 -6.05
CA TYR A 100 -6.43 13.26 -6.49
C TYR A 100 -5.41 14.10 -5.72
N ALA A 101 -5.75 15.33 -5.34
CA ALA A 101 -4.87 16.19 -4.55
C ALA A 101 -4.62 15.61 -3.16
N VAL A 102 -5.68 15.14 -2.48
CA VAL A 102 -5.58 14.53 -1.15
C VAL A 102 -4.80 13.23 -1.21
N THR A 103 -5.13 12.33 -2.15
CA THR A 103 -4.40 11.06 -2.29
C THR A 103 -2.93 11.29 -2.65
N GLY A 104 -2.64 12.24 -3.55
CA GLY A 104 -1.27 12.58 -3.93
C GLY A 104 -0.47 13.20 -2.77
N LEU A 105 -1.10 14.02 -1.93
CA LEU A 105 -0.50 14.56 -0.72
C LEU A 105 -0.19 13.45 0.28
N VAL A 106 -1.15 12.56 0.56
CA VAL A 106 -0.96 11.42 1.47
C VAL A 106 0.16 10.52 0.97
N ALA A 107 0.18 10.16 -0.31
CA ALA A 107 1.24 9.34 -0.90
C ALA A 107 2.61 10.01 -0.76
N SER A 108 2.70 11.33 -1.00
CA SER A 108 3.95 12.10 -0.86
C SER A 108 4.45 12.13 0.59
N VAL A 109 3.55 12.32 1.55
CA VAL A 109 3.86 12.30 2.99
C VAL A 109 4.36 10.92 3.41
N LEU A 110 3.70 9.84 2.96
CA LEU A 110 4.11 8.47 3.24
C LEU A 110 5.49 8.14 2.66
N ILE A 111 5.80 8.59 1.45
CA ILE A 111 7.13 8.40 0.85
C ILE A 111 8.19 9.16 1.65
N TYR A 112 7.95 10.44 1.95
CA TYR A 112 8.93 11.28 2.65
C TYR A 112 9.19 10.79 4.08
N TYR A 113 8.14 10.64 4.88
CA TYR A 113 8.26 10.18 6.26
C TYR A 113 8.67 8.72 6.34
N GLY A 114 8.19 7.86 5.43
CA GLY A 114 8.59 6.46 5.35
C GLY A 114 10.09 6.31 5.07
N PHE A 115 10.63 7.09 4.12
CA PHE A 115 12.07 7.08 3.83
C PHE A 115 12.88 7.68 5.00
N TYR A 116 12.44 8.80 5.56
CA TYR A 116 13.09 9.44 6.71
C TYR A 116 13.15 8.48 7.91
N ALA A 117 12.03 7.84 8.26
CA ALA A 117 11.96 6.87 9.34
C ALA A 117 12.85 5.67 9.05
N THR A 118 12.80 5.11 7.84
CA THR A 118 13.67 3.98 7.44
C THR A 118 15.15 4.32 7.64
N TYR A 119 15.56 5.50 7.20
CA TYR A 119 16.94 5.96 7.32
C TYR A 119 17.36 6.25 8.76
N ASP A 120 16.51 6.89 9.56
CA ASP A 120 16.79 7.18 10.97
C ASP A 120 16.91 5.89 11.79
N HIS A 121 16.00 4.94 11.61
CA HIS A 121 16.04 3.63 12.26
C HIS A 121 17.23 2.78 11.81
N PHE A 122 17.62 2.86 10.53
CA PHE A 122 18.82 2.20 10.02
C PHE A 122 20.10 2.75 10.69
N LYS A 123 20.21 4.07 10.83
CA LYS A 123 21.35 4.72 11.49
C LYS A 123 21.43 4.42 12.98
N ARG A 124 20.29 4.45 13.66
CA ARG A 124 20.20 4.24 15.11
C ARG A 124 20.29 2.76 15.51
N ARG A 125 20.32 1.83 14.54
CA ARG A 125 20.26 0.37 14.76
C ARG A 125 19.20 0.01 15.80
N VAL A 126 18.00 0.55 15.63
CA VAL A 126 16.90 0.28 16.55
C VAL A 126 16.31 -1.08 16.22
N PHE A 127 16.29 -1.95 17.22
CA PHE A 127 15.66 -3.26 17.16
C PHE A 127 14.32 -3.20 17.91
N ASN A 128 13.36 -3.98 17.43
CA ASN A 128 12.09 -4.13 18.11
C ASN A 128 12.34 -4.86 19.45
N PRO A 129 11.83 -4.38 20.61
CA PRO A 129 11.99 -5.05 21.91
C PRO A 129 11.04 -6.25 22.02
N THR A 130 11.08 -7.14 21.04
CA THR A 130 10.31 -8.37 20.91
C THR A 130 11.24 -9.56 20.78
N ILE A 131 10.66 -10.76 20.82
CA ILE A 131 11.37 -12.04 20.93
C ILE A 131 12.34 -12.28 19.76
N MET A 132 12.02 -11.79 18.55
CA MET A 132 12.91 -11.92 17.40
C MET A 132 13.94 -10.78 17.26
N GLU A 133 13.87 -9.73 18.09
CA GLU A 133 14.73 -8.54 17.98
C GLU A 133 14.87 -8.04 16.53
N THR A 134 13.75 -7.97 15.80
CA THR A 134 13.79 -7.65 14.38
C THR A 134 14.26 -6.21 14.14
N PRO A 135 15.14 -5.95 13.17
CA PRO A 135 15.53 -4.60 12.81
C PRO A 135 14.33 -3.82 12.28
N ILE A 136 13.93 -2.73 12.96
CA ILE A 136 12.70 -1.99 12.62
C ILE A 136 12.74 -1.44 11.20
N TRP A 137 13.94 -1.10 10.70
CA TRP A 137 14.13 -0.59 9.34
C TRP A 137 13.64 -1.57 8.25
N LEU A 138 13.71 -2.89 8.49
CA LEU A 138 13.18 -3.90 7.56
C LEU A 138 11.65 -3.90 7.49
N ILE A 139 10.99 -3.56 8.60
CA ILE A 139 9.53 -3.52 8.68
C ILE A 139 9.01 -2.24 8.00
N ILE A 140 9.63 -1.10 8.27
CA ILE A 140 9.13 0.19 7.78
C ILE A 140 9.52 0.53 6.34
N ILE A 141 10.49 -0.17 5.74
CA ILE A 141 10.90 0.06 4.35
C ILE A 141 9.79 -0.27 3.33
N VAL A 142 8.84 -1.13 3.71
CA VAL A 142 7.70 -1.45 2.84
C VAL A 142 6.78 -0.24 2.64
N ILE A 143 6.78 0.74 3.56
CA ILE A 143 5.96 1.94 3.49
C ILE A 143 6.34 2.81 2.27
N PRO A 144 7.61 3.26 2.10
CA PRO A 144 8.00 3.98 0.90
C PRO A 144 7.89 3.11 -0.36
N ILE A 145 8.14 1.79 -0.27
CA ILE A 145 8.02 0.87 -1.42
C ILE A 145 6.57 0.79 -1.93
N GLY A 146 5.59 0.63 -1.04
CA GLY A 146 4.17 0.53 -1.41
C GLY A 146 3.52 1.88 -1.77
N SER A 147 4.01 2.98 -1.21
CA SER A 147 3.46 4.33 -1.49
C SER A 147 4.01 4.97 -2.76
N LEU A 148 5.19 4.59 -3.23
CA LEU A 148 5.76 5.04 -4.51
C LEU A 148 4.84 4.76 -5.72
N PRO A 149 4.40 3.51 -5.99
CA PRO A 149 3.52 3.24 -7.12
C PRO A 149 2.17 3.95 -7.00
N LEU A 150 1.63 4.09 -5.78
CA LEU A 150 0.39 4.85 -5.54
C LEU A 150 0.53 6.31 -6.03
N PHE A 151 1.66 6.96 -5.72
CA PHE A 151 1.91 8.33 -6.17
C PHE A 151 1.92 8.44 -7.71
N PHE A 152 2.58 7.51 -8.39
CA PHE A 152 2.58 7.49 -9.86
C PHE A 152 1.19 7.25 -10.45
N GLU A 153 0.38 6.39 -9.84
CA GLU A 153 -0.99 6.15 -10.30
C GLU A 153 -1.89 7.37 -10.13
N VAL A 154 -1.78 8.09 -9.01
CA VAL A 154 -2.51 9.34 -8.80
C VAL A 154 -2.12 10.35 -9.88
N LEU A 155 -0.84 10.48 -10.20
CA LEU A 155 -0.38 11.37 -11.26
C LEU A 155 -0.99 10.99 -12.62
N ILE A 156 -0.92 9.71 -13.00
CA ILE A 156 -1.46 9.21 -14.27
C ILE A 156 -2.99 9.42 -14.35
N LYS A 157 -3.74 9.05 -13.31
CA LYS A 157 -5.20 9.22 -13.27
C LYS A 157 -5.61 10.68 -13.27
N SER A 158 -4.89 11.54 -12.54
CA SER A 158 -5.17 12.98 -12.50
C SER A 158 -5.01 13.64 -13.88
N TRP A 159 -4.03 13.20 -14.66
CA TRP A 159 -3.76 13.74 -16.01
C TRP A 159 -4.85 13.31 -17.00
N ARG A 160 -5.22 12.02 -17.00
CA ARG A 160 -6.29 11.49 -17.86
C ARG A 160 -7.68 12.06 -17.51
N SER A 161 -7.92 12.37 -16.23
CA SER A 161 -9.17 13.02 -15.81
C SER A 161 -9.31 14.42 -16.41
N ARG A 162 -8.21 15.17 -16.59
CA ARG A 162 -8.25 16.48 -17.25
C ARG A 162 -8.63 16.38 -18.73
N GLU A 163 -8.18 15.33 -19.42
CA GLU A 163 -8.42 15.11 -20.85
C GLU A 163 -9.88 14.75 -21.16
N LYS A 164 -10.55 13.96 -20.30
CA LYS A 164 -11.97 13.61 -20.47
C LYS A 164 -12.97 14.75 -20.20
N LEU A 165 -12.48 15.89 -19.70
CA LEU A 165 -13.29 17.01 -19.22
C LEU A 165 -13.08 18.30 -20.03
N GLY A 166 -12.13 18.31 -20.98
CA GLY A 166 -11.99 19.34 -22.02
C GLY A 166 -12.82 18.97 -23.24
#